data_AF-A0A2V2QB72-F1
#
_entry.id   AF-A0A2V2QB72-F1
#
_cell.length_a   1.000
_cell.length_b   1.000
_cell.length_c   1.000
_cell.angle_alpha   90.00
_cell.angle_beta   90.00
_cell.angle_gamma   90.00
#
_symmetry.space_group_name_H-M   'P 1'
#
loop_
_entity.id
_entity.type
_entity.pdbx_description
1 polymer ?
#
loop_
_entity_poly.entity_id
_entity_poly.type
_entity_poly.pdbx_seq_one_letter_code
_entity_poly.pdbx_strand_id
1 'polypeptide(L)' 'DAPEGVLVLARPGFVCTVNTTGAPVRLAARGRVLLASSPVTVDGAEAVVPADTTVWWTV' A
#
# COMPACT_ATOMS: atom_id res chain seq x y z
N ASP A 1 -12.25 -1.44 -2.90
CA ASP A 1 -12.36 -1.00 -1.49
C ASP A 1 -11.01 -0.78 -0.84
N ALA A 2 -10.97 0.18 0.07
CA ALA A 2 -9.81 0.55 0.88
C ALA A 2 -10.28 0.86 2.32
N PRO A 3 -9.47 0.60 3.35
CA PRO A 3 -9.75 1.05 4.72
C PRO A 3 -9.92 2.57 4.80
N GLU A 4 -10.61 3.04 5.84
CA GLU A 4 -10.70 4.47 6.12
C GLU A 4 -9.31 5.10 6.25
N GLY A 5 -9.11 6.27 5.63
CA GLY A 5 -7.81 6.94 5.59
C GLY A 5 -6.77 6.27 4.69
N VAL A 6 -7.16 5.30 3.86
CA VAL A 6 -6.29 4.70 2.84
C VAL A 6 -6.86 4.96 1.45
N LEU A 7 -6.03 5.51 0.57
CA LEU A 7 -6.37 5.66 -0.85
C LEU A 7 -5.79 4.49 -1.64
N VAL A 8 -6.57 3.97 -2.59
CA VAL A 8 -6.12 2.96 -3.55
C VAL A 8 -6.49 3.44 -4.95
N LEU A 9 -5.49 3.86 -5.72
CA LEU A 9 -5.64 4.45 -7.05
C LEU A 9 -5.07 3.48 -8.09
N ALA A 10 -5.91 3.00 -9.00
CA ALA A 10 -5.54 1.96 -9.97
C ALA A 10 -5.46 2.48 -11.41
N ARG A 11 -4.47 1.98 -12.16
CA ARG A 11 -4.27 2.12 -13.60
C ARG A 11 -3.87 0.74 -14.15
N PRO A 12 -4.01 0.46 -15.46
CA PRO A 12 -3.55 -0.81 -16.02
C PRO A 12 -2.08 -1.10 -15.67
N GLY A 13 -1.83 -2.23 -14.99
CA GLY A 13 -0.49 -2.67 -14.56
C GLY A 13 0.12 -1.89 -13.38
N PHE A 14 -0.68 -1.07 -12.68
CA PHE A 14 -0.18 -0.21 -11.61
C PHE A 14 -1.26 0.11 -10.59
N VAL A 15 -0.93 -0.04 -9.31
CA VAL A 15 -1.74 0.51 -8.22
C VAL A 15 -0.86 1.36 -7.31
N CYS A 16 -1.39 2.49 -6.85
CA CYS A 16 -0.82 3.32 -5.83
C CYS A 16 -1.68 3.21 -4.56
N THR A 17 -1.05 2.90 -3.42
CA THR A 17 -1.70 2.94 -2.11
C THR A 17 -1.09 4.04 -1.27
N VAL A 18 -1.92 4.87 -0.66
CA VAL A 18 -1.50 5.96 0.23
C VAL A 18 -2.18 5.77 1.57
N ASN A 19 -1.40 5.52 2.62
CA ASN A 19 -1.89 5.55 3.99
C ASN A 19 -1.78 6.99 4.52
N THR A 20 -2.91 7.69 4.64
CA THR A 20 -2.98 9.05 5.18
C THR A 20 -3.31 9.06 6.66
N THR A 21 -3.28 7.91 7.33
CA THR A 21 -3.48 7.80 8.78
C THR A 21 -2.14 7.94 9.51
N GLY A 22 -2.20 8.31 10.78
CA GLY A 22 -1.05 8.33 11.68
C GLY A 22 -0.64 6.95 12.24
N ALA A 23 -1.19 5.85 11.71
CA ALA A 23 -0.92 4.50 12.19
C ALA A 23 -0.60 3.53 11.04
N PRO A 24 0.15 2.45 11.28
CA PRO A 24 0.32 1.39 10.28
C PRO A 24 -1.04 0.77 9.92
N VAL A 25 -1.26 0.54 8.63
CA VAL A 25 -2.46 -0.15 8.13
C VAL A 25 -2.05 -1.45 7.46
N ARG A 26 -2.80 -2.51 7.75
CA ARG A 26 -2.65 -3.83 7.12
C ARG A 26 -3.67 -3.98 5.99
N LEU A 27 -3.20 -4.42 4.83
CA LEU A 27 -4.01 -4.58 3.63
C LEU A 27 -3.46 -5.68 2.72
N ALA A 28 -4.29 -6.22 1.83
CA ALA A 28 -3.85 -7.19 0.84
C ALA A 28 -2.72 -6.64 -0.03
N ALA A 29 -1.62 -7.38 -0.13
CA ALA A 29 -0.49 -7.05 -0.99
C ALA A 29 -0.96 -7.08 -2.45
N ARG A 30 -0.70 -5.98 -3.17
CA ARG A 30 -1.03 -5.87 -4.58
C ARG A 30 0.24 -6.27 -5.35
N GLY A 31 0.57 -7.56 -5.28
CA GLY A 31 1.86 -8.16 -5.67
C GLY A 31 3.11 -7.37 -5.28
N ARG A 32 4.06 -7.13 -6.20
CA ARG A 32 5.39 -6.62 -5.81
C ARG A 32 5.41 -5.11 -5.65
N VAL A 33 6.06 -4.66 -4.58
CA VAL A 33 6.40 -3.25 -4.35
C VAL A 33 7.39 -2.78 -5.43
N LEU A 34 7.04 -1.67 -6.09
CA LEU A 34 7.89 -0.96 -7.05
C LEU A 34 8.67 0.18 -6.39
N LEU A 35 7.98 0.94 -5.54
CA LEU A 35 8.51 2.11 -4.84
C LEU A 35 7.72 2.31 -3.55
N ALA A 36 8.39 2.72 -2.47
CA ALA A 36 7.71 3.14 -1.25
C ALA A 36 8.45 4.33 -0.61
N SER A 37 7.70 5.26 -0.03
CA SER A 37 8.28 6.40 0.70
C SER A 37 8.79 6.04 2.10
N SER A 38 8.43 4.85 2.59
CA SER A 38 8.87 4.27 3.87
C SER A 38 8.92 2.73 3.73
N PRO A 39 9.72 1.99 4.51
CA PRO A 39 9.78 0.53 4.43
C PRO A 39 8.41 -0.13 4.63
N VAL A 40 7.95 -0.86 3.60
CA VAL A 40 6.71 -1.66 3.64
C VAL A 40 7.08 -3.11 3.90
N THR A 41 6.45 -3.72 4.90
CA THR A 41 6.58 -5.15 5.16
C THR A 41 5.54 -5.89 4.34
N VAL A 42 5.96 -6.90 3.58
CA VAL A 42 5.06 -7.82 2.88
C VAL A 42 5.23 -9.21 3.47
N ASP A 43 4.12 -9.79 3.94
CA ASP A 43 4.05 -11.14 4.51
C ASP A 43 2.99 -11.94 3.76
N GLY A 44 3.44 -12.77 2.82
CA GLY A 44 2.58 -13.54 1.92
C GLY A 44 1.65 -12.64 1.10
N ALA A 45 0.34 -12.76 1.35
CA ALA A 45 -0.70 -12.00 0.66
C ALA A 45 -1.06 -10.67 1.35
N GLU A 46 -0.39 -10.33 2.45
CA GLU A 46 -0.67 -9.14 3.26
C GLU A 46 0.54 -8.19 3.25
N ALA A 47 0.26 -6.91 3.39
CA ALA A 47 1.26 -5.87 3.54
C ALA A 47 0.90 -4.96 4.71
N VAL A 48 1.92 -4.55 5.46
CA VAL A 48 1.82 -3.50 6.48
C VAL A 48 2.43 -2.24 5.89
N VAL A 49 1.57 -1.25 5.64
CA VAL A 49 1.97 0.07 5.14
C VAL A 49 2.04 1.02 6.35
N PRO A 50 3.22 1.58 6.68
CA PRO A 50 3.36 2.50 7.80
C PRO A 50 2.46 3.74 7.67
N ALA A 51 2.35 4.50 8.76
CA ALA A 51 1.75 5.83 8.75
C ALA A 51 2.37 6.71 7.64
N ASP A 52 1.58 7.62 7.07
CA ASP A 52 2.03 8.63 6.10
C ASP A 52 2.87 8.07 4.93
N THR A 53 2.54 6.85 4.47
CA THR A 53 3.34 6.13 3.47
C THR A 53 2.59 5.96 2.16
N THR A 54 3.26 6.27 1.06
CA THR A 54 2.83 5.92 -0.30
C THR A 54 3.64 4.73 -0.79
N VAL A 55 2.95 3.74 -1.38
CA VAL A 55 3.56 2.55 -1.98
C VAL A 55 2.94 2.25 -3.36
N TRP A 56 3.80 1.87 -4.30
CA TRP A 56 3.46 1.53 -5.68
C TRP A 56 3.62 0.04 -5.92
N TRP A 57 2.73 -0.51 -6.72
CA TRP A 57 2.53 -1.95 -6.91
C TRP A 57 2.59 -2.32 -8.40
N THR A 58 3.02 -3.55 -8.71
CA THR A 58 3.17 -4.07 -10.10
C THR A 58 1.87 -4.54 -10.78
N VAL A 59 0.74 -4.54 -10.06
CA VAL A 59 -0.22 -5.64 -10.13
C VAL A 59 -1.61 -5.24 -10.57
#